data_AF-A0A163FZR6-F1
#
_entry.id   AF-A0A163FZR6-F1
#
_cell.length_a   1.000
_cell.length_b   1.000
_cell.length_c   1.000
_cell.angle_alpha   90.00
_cell.angle_beta   90.00
_cell.angle_gamma   90.00
#
_symmetry.space_group_name_H-M   'P 1'
#
loop_
_entity.id
_entity.type
_entity.pdbx_description
1 polymer ?
#
loop_
_entity_poly.entity_id
_entity_poly.type
_entity_poly.pdbx_seq_one_letter_code
_entity_poly.pdbx_strand_id
1 'polypeptide(L)'
;MESDAAVLAWLHDSDPALRWKVERDLLDAPAARWEETRARVAREGFGAQLLARQDPDGQWAGGAHFPADFRGDEPQPWTATSWSLMSLREWGVDATALRPDTAGLLERNARWEYEDLPFWDGEVDACINAFTLANGAWLGAEVTGIRDWFVTHRLPDGGWNCEWVEGSTRSSFHSTLNSVIGILDDERRTGGAPALHDARRAAEEYLLERRLLYRLSTGEEHPWADHLGYPFRWRYSALRALDHFRAASRHDGTAPDPRLADAIERVRATRDPDGTWHQAYPPQGREWFPVDVPAGEPSRWLTFFALRVLRWWDEA
;
A
#
# COMPACT_ATOMS: atom_id res chain seq x y z
N MET A 1 -8.95 -29.17 -6.59
CA MET A 1 -9.70 -27.90 -6.58
C MET A 1 -10.48 -27.84 -5.29
N GLU A 2 -10.02 -27.03 -4.36
CA GLU A 2 -10.91 -26.62 -3.26
C GLU A 2 -12.08 -25.82 -3.84
N SER A 3 -13.26 -25.92 -3.22
CA SER A 3 -14.38 -25.08 -3.62
C SER A 3 -14.11 -23.63 -3.19
N ASP A 4 -14.65 -22.65 -3.91
CA ASP A 4 -14.51 -21.23 -3.52
C ASP A 4 -15.00 -20.97 -2.08
N ALA A 5 -15.97 -21.76 -1.60
CA ALA A 5 -16.43 -21.72 -0.20
C ALA A 5 -15.35 -22.15 0.81
N ALA A 6 -14.52 -23.15 0.48
CA ALA A 6 -13.42 -23.59 1.33
C ALA A 6 -12.32 -22.52 1.41
N VAL A 7 -11.94 -21.93 0.27
CA VAL A 7 -10.97 -20.82 0.21
C VAL A 7 -11.45 -19.62 1.05
N LEU A 8 -12.74 -19.25 0.93
CA LEU A 8 -13.32 -18.16 1.73
C LEU A 8 -13.31 -18.46 3.23
N ALA A 9 -13.59 -19.70 3.64
CA ALA A 9 -13.49 -20.11 5.05
C ALA A 9 -12.05 -20.04 5.57
N TRP A 10 -11.07 -20.49 4.78
CA TRP A 10 -9.65 -20.40 5.09
C TRP A 10 -9.13 -18.96 5.19
N LEU A 11 -9.63 -18.06 4.34
CA LEU A 11 -9.35 -16.63 4.43
C LEU A 11 -10.00 -15.99 5.66
N HIS A 12 -11.21 -16.40 6.02
CA HIS A 12 -11.90 -15.89 7.22
C HIS A 12 -11.16 -16.32 8.49
N ASP A 13 -10.61 -17.53 8.52
CA ASP A 13 -9.71 -18.01 9.57
C ASP A 13 -8.27 -17.47 9.42
N SER A 14 -8.15 -16.14 9.48
CA SER A 14 -6.88 -15.41 9.39
C SER A 14 -6.70 -14.44 10.57
N ASP A 15 -5.54 -13.79 10.64
CA ASP A 15 -5.27 -12.69 11.56
C ASP A 15 -6.38 -11.62 11.46
N PRO A 16 -6.80 -10.97 12.57
CA PRO A 16 -7.78 -9.90 12.54
C PRO A 16 -7.52 -8.85 11.46
N ALA A 17 -6.24 -8.49 11.20
CA ALA A 17 -5.82 -7.52 10.19
C ALA A 17 -6.29 -7.86 8.77
N LEU A 18 -6.47 -9.14 8.46
CA LEU A 18 -7.00 -9.63 7.19
C LEU A 18 -8.49 -9.99 7.32
N ARG A 19 -8.89 -10.65 8.41
CA ARG A 19 -10.24 -11.17 8.62
C ARG A 19 -11.32 -10.11 8.43
N TRP A 20 -11.17 -8.93 9.02
CA TRP A 20 -12.20 -7.89 8.88
C TRP A 20 -12.36 -7.43 7.42
N LYS A 21 -11.28 -7.48 6.64
CA LYS A 21 -11.31 -7.15 5.22
C LYS A 21 -11.99 -8.24 4.41
N VAL A 22 -11.75 -9.52 4.73
CA VAL A 22 -12.46 -10.67 4.15
C VAL A 22 -13.97 -10.57 4.43
N GLU A 23 -14.34 -10.28 5.68
CA GLU A 23 -15.73 -10.07 6.08
C GLU A 23 -16.40 -8.96 5.27
N ARG A 24 -15.72 -7.82 5.12
CA ARG A 24 -16.25 -6.66 4.38
C ARG A 24 -16.29 -6.88 2.86
N ASP A 25 -15.19 -7.34 2.27
CA ASP A 25 -14.97 -7.28 0.82
C ASP A 25 -15.35 -8.58 0.09
N LEU A 26 -15.43 -9.72 0.79
CA LEU A 26 -15.66 -11.04 0.17
C LEU A 26 -16.89 -11.76 0.72
N LEU A 27 -17.31 -11.49 1.96
CA LEU A 27 -18.46 -12.14 2.60
C LEU A 27 -19.70 -11.23 2.75
N ASP A 28 -19.61 -9.97 2.33
CA ASP A 28 -20.68 -8.96 2.47
C ASP A 28 -21.24 -8.86 3.89
N ALA A 29 -20.38 -9.04 4.89
CA ALA A 29 -20.76 -8.93 6.28
C ALA A 29 -21.25 -7.49 6.59
N PRO A 30 -22.26 -7.32 7.46
CA PRO A 30 -22.71 -5.99 7.86
C PRO A 30 -21.61 -5.23 8.61
N ALA A 31 -21.65 -3.89 8.54
CA ALA A 31 -20.69 -2.98 9.18
C ALA A 31 -20.35 -3.37 10.62
N ALA A 32 -21.37 -3.56 11.45
CA ALA A 32 -21.22 -3.92 12.85
C ALA A 32 -20.30 -5.14 13.08
N ARG A 33 -20.35 -6.14 12.19
CA ARG A 33 -19.54 -7.36 12.32
C ARG A 33 -18.06 -7.11 11.98
N TRP A 34 -17.78 -6.55 10.81
CA TRP A 34 -16.38 -6.36 10.42
C TRP A 34 -15.73 -5.21 11.20
N GLU A 35 -16.49 -4.23 11.68
CA GLU A 35 -15.97 -3.19 12.60
C GLU A 35 -15.58 -3.78 13.96
N GLU A 36 -16.36 -4.72 14.50
CA GLU A 36 -15.99 -5.47 15.70
C GLU A 36 -14.69 -6.26 15.50
N THR A 37 -14.55 -6.95 14.35
CA THR A 37 -13.29 -7.64 14.01
C THR A 37 -12.13 -6.66 13.83
N ARG A 38 -12.34 -5.52 13.17
CA ARG A 38 -11.32 -4.48 12.97
C ARG A 38 -10.84 -3.90 14.30
N ALA A 39 -11.74 -3.67 15.26
CA ALA A 39 -11.39 -3.16 16.59
C ALA A 39 -10.44 -4.10 17.36
N ARG A 40 -10.43 -5.40 17.03
CA ARG A 40 -9.51 -6.38 17.63
C ARG A 40 -8.07 -6.25 17.15
N VAL A 41 -7.83 -5.65 15.98
CA VAL A 41 -6.49 -5.53 15.38
C VAL A 41 -5.51 -4.83 16.33
N ALA A 42 -5.98 -3.86 17.12
CA ALA A 42 -5.14 -3.16 18.09
C ALA A 42 -4.69 -4.01 19.29
N ARG A 43 -5.37 -5.13 19.58
CA ARG A 43 -5.17 -5.95 20.79
C ARG A 43 -4.82 -7.41 20.51
N GLU A 44 -4.94 -7.85 19.26
CA GLU A 44 -4.67 -9.21 18.83
C GLU A 44 -3.78 -9.22 17.57
N GLY A 45 -3.02 -10.30 17.37
CA GLY A 45 -2.38 -10.56 16.09
C GLY A 45 -1.24 -9.60 15.72
N PHE A 46 -1.09 -9.32 14.43
CA PHE A 46 -0.02 -8.47 13.89
C PHE A 46 -0.08 -7.03 14.39
N GLY A 47 -1.28 -6.44 14.46
CA GLY A 47 -1.46 -5.05 14.91
C GLY A 47 -0.97 -4.83 16.34
N ALA A 48 -1.41 -5.68 17.28
CA ALA A 48 -0.97 -5.61 18.67
C ALA A 48 0.53 -5.84 18.84
N GLN A 49 1.10 -6.81 18.11
CA GLN A 49 2.53 -7.07 18.15
C GLN A 49 3.36 -5.88 17.68
N LEU A 50 2.94 -5.19 16.62
CA LEU A 50 3.65 -4.03 16.09
C LEU A 50 3.45 -2.77 16.96
N LEU A 51 2.26 -2.56 17.51
CA LEU A 51 1.99 -1.48 18.47
C LEU A 51 2.88 -1.61 19.72
N ALA A 52 3.12 -2.84 20.19
CA ALA A 52 4.01 -3.09 21.33
C ALA A 52 5.49 -2.76 21.05
N ARG A 53 5.87 -2.49 19.79
CA ARG A 53 7.23 -2.06 19.40
C ARG A 53 7.37 -0.55 19.26
N GLN A 54 6.33 0.24 19.52
CA GLN A 54 6.42 1.69 19.45
C GLN A 54 7.27 2.25 20.60
N ASP A 55 8.33 2.94 20.24
CA ASP A 55 9.29 3.53 21.16
C ASP A 55 8.67 4.70 21.95
N PRO A 56 9.21 5.07 23.14
CA PRO A 56 8.68 6.16 23.95
C PRO A 56 8.63 7.53 23.26
N ASP A 57 9.49 7.74 22.26
CA ASP A 57 9.59 8.95 21.46
C ASP A 57 8.67 8.95 20.22
N GLY A 58 7.81 7.92 20.10
CA GLY A 58 6.82 7.77 19.03
C GLY A 58 7.31 6.98 17.81
N GLN A 59 8.61 6.71 17.71
CA GLN A 59 9.23 6.04 16.56
C GLN A 59 9.11 4.51 16.63
N TRP A 60 9.60 3.85 15.58
CA TRP A 60 9.94 2.43 15.58
C TRP A 60 11.40 2.25 15.17
N ALA A 61 12.14 1.55 16.02
CA ALA A 61 13.56 1.26 15.80
C ALA A 61 14.43 2.52 15.62
N GLY A 62 13.97 3.66 16.16
CA GLY A 62 14.72 4.91 16.26
C GLY A 62 15.03 5.64 14.95
N GLY A 63 14.37 5.34 13.82
CA GLY A 63 14.58 6.07 12.58
C GLY A 63 13.37 6.11 11.64
N ALA A 64 13.45 6.93 10.59
CA ALA A 64 12.33 7.29 9.73
C ALA A 64 12.12 6.26 8.60
N HIS A 65 13.10 6.11 7.71
CA HIS A 65 13.11 5.11 6.65
C HIS A 65 13.96 3.89 7.00
N PHE A 66 15.03 4.10 7.76
CA PHE A 66 15.96 3.08 8.22
C PHE A 66 15.99 3.06 9.76
N PRO A 67 16.18 1.89 10.40
CA PRO A 67 16.39 1.84 11.84
C PRO A 67 17.74 2.49 12.20
N ALA A 68 17.85 3.04 13.41
CA ALA A 68 19.04 3.76 13.88
C ALA A 68 20.33 2.93 13.85
N ASP A 69 20.21 1.60 13.89
CA ASP A 69 21.33 0.66 13.82
C ASP A 69 21.73 0.26 12.40
N PHE A 70 21.01 0.70 11.36
CA PHE A 70 21.32 0.36 9.98
C PHE A 70 22.64 0.97 9.51
N ARG A 71 23.47 0.19 8.82
CA ARG A 71 24.79 0.61 8.33
C ARG A 71 24.96 0.44 6.82
N GLY A 72 23.91 0.05 6.09
CA GLY A 72 23.98 -0.16 4.64
C GLY A 72 24.63 -1.47 4.22
N ASP A 73 24.89 -2.39 5.16
CA ASP A 73 25.55 -3.68 4.97
C ASP A 73 24.59 -4.86 4.85
N GLU A 74 23.28 -4.60 4.89
CA GLU A 74 22.21 -5.58 4.76
C GLU A 74 21.11 -5.08 3.79
N PRO A 75 20.25 -5.98 3.27
CA PRO A 75 19.08 -5.57 2.49
C PRO A 75 18.15 -4.66 3.30
N GLN A 76 17.33 -3.87 2.61
CA GLN A 76 16.38 -2.91 3.20
C GLN A 76 15.68 -3.48 4.45
N PRO A 77 15.91 -2.91 5.64
CA PRO A 77 15.13 -3.24 6.83
C PRO A 77 13.75 -2.59 6.75
N TRP A 78 12.72 -3.33 7.16
CA TRP A 78 11.31 -2.91 7.12
C TRP A 78 10.75 -2.54 8.49
N THR A 79 11.63 -2.28 9.45
CA THR A 79 11.29 -2.09 10.87
C THR A 79 11.12 -0.62 11.26
N ALA A 80 11.64 0.31 10.46
CA ALA A 80 11.62 1.74 10.76
C ALA A 80 10.20 2.34 10.83
N THR A 81 10.12 3.59 11.27
CA THR A 81 8.87 4.30 11.55
C THR A 81 7.91 4.34 10.35
N SER A 82 8.37 4.76 9.18
CA SER A 82 7.51 4.89 7.98
C SER A 82 6.84 3.56 7.60
N TRP A 83 7.61 2.47 7.61
CA TRP A 83 7.15 1.11 7.31
C TRP A 83 6.17 0.57 8.35
N SER A 84 6.44 0.85 9.63
CA SER A 84 5.59 0.41 10.74
C SER A 84 4.24 1.13 10.72
N LEU A 85 4.24 2.45 10.51
CA LEU A 85 3.01 3.24 10.34
C LEU A 85 2.19 2.77 9.13
N MET A 86 2.86 2.52 8.00
CA MET A 86 2.21 2.01 6.79
C MET A 86 1.49 0.69 7.06
N SER A 87 2.16 -0.27 7.72
CA SER A 87 1.57 -1.56 8.07
C SER A 87 0.37 -1.42 9.01
N LEU A 88 0.49 -0.62 10.09
CA LEU A 88 -0.62 -0.39 11.03
C LEU A 88 -1.85 0.23 10.34
N ARG A 89 -1.62 1.25 9.51
CA ARG A 89 -2.67 1.93 8.73
C ARG A 89 -3.35 0.95 7.78
N GLU A 90 -2.58 0.17 7.02
CA GLU A 90 -3.10 -0.78 6.04
C GLU A 90 -3.85 -1.94 6.70
N TRP A 91 -3.42 -2.40 7.88
CA TRP A 91 -4.13 -3.41 8.67
C TRP A 91 -5.42 -2.88 9.32
N GLY A 92 -5.65 -1.57 9.28
CA GLY A 92 -6.86 -0.94 9.77
C GLY A 92 -6.84 -0.60 11.25
N VAL A 93 -5.66 -0.48 11.86
CA VAL A 93 -5.53 0.01 13.24
C VAL A 93 -6.14 1.41 13.34
N ASP A 94 -6.88 1.66 14.43
CA ASP A 94 -7.37 3.00 14.73
C ASP A 94 -6.20 3.86 15.22
N ALA A 95 -6.07 5.10 14.72
CA ALA A 95 -4.97 5.99 15.08
C ALA A 95 -4.90 6.22 16.61
N THR A 96 -6.04 6.18 17.30
CA THR A 96 -6.12 6.35 18.76
C THR A 96 -5.56 5.17 19.55
N ALA A 97 -5.31 4.02 18.91
CA ALA A 97 -4.67 2.88 19.55
C ALA A 97 -3.14 3.02 19.68
N LEU A 98 -2.54 3.97 18.95
CA LEU A 98 -1.12 4.29 19.08
C LEU A 98 -0.89 5.07 20.37
N ARG A 99 0.39 5.31 20.72
CA ARG A 99 0.73 6.20 21.82
C ARG A 99 0.02 7.55 21.68
N PRO A 100 -0.50 8.13 22.78
CA PRO A 100 -1.05 9.48 22.76
C PRO A 100 -0.05 10.46 22.16
N ASP A 101 -0.54 11.37 21.31
CA ASP A 101 0.30 12.36 20.60
C ASP A 101 1.37 11.74 19.68
N THR A 102 1.13 10.57 19.07
CA THR A 102 2.11 9.98 18.13
C THR A 102 2.52 10.96 17.02
N ALA A 103 1.58 11.72 16.44
CA ALA A 103 1.90 12.69 15.40
C ALA A 103 2.89 13.77 15.89
N GLY A 104 2.63 14.37 17.06
CA GLY A 104 3.52 15.39 17.65
C GLY A 104 4.82 14.81 18.19
N LEU A 105 4.82 13.56 18.68
CA LEU A 105 6.05 12.85 19.05
C LEU A 105 6.96 12.67 17.83
N LEU A 106 6.41 12.23 16.70
CA LEU A 106 7.17 12.09 15.46
C LEU A 106 7.64 13.44 14.92
N GLU A 107 6.83 14.49 15.01
CA GLU A 107 7.23 15.85 14.63
C GLU A 107 8.47 16.33 15.40
N ARG A 108 8.56 16.01 16.70
CA ARG A 108 9.65 16.44 17.58
C ARG A 108 10.90 15.56 17.48
N ASN A 109 10.73 14.26 17.25
CA ASN A 109 11.78 13.27 17.47
C ASN A 109 12.24 12.55 16.19
N ALA A 110 11.42 12.53 15.13
CA ALA A 110 11.76 11.85 13.88
C ALA A 110 12.26 12.84 12.81
N ARG A 111 13.33 12.45 12.14
CA ARG A 111 13.93 13.18 11.02
C ARG A 111 14.20 12.20 9.89
N TRP A 112 14.04 12.64 8.64
CA TRP A 112 14.48 11.85 7.50
C TRP A 112 15.99 11.74 7.50
N GLU A 113 16.49 10.56 7.15
CA GLU A 113 17.92 10.32 6.99
C GLU A 113 18.50 11.20 5.85
N TYR A 114 17.65 11.60 4.90
CA TYR A 114 17.97 12.59 3.87
C TYR A 114 17.90 14.01 4.43
N GLU A 115 19.03 14.72 4.38
CA GLU A 115 19.18 16.13 4.75
C GLU A 115 18.66 16.53 6.15
N ASP A 116 18.45 15.58 7.06
CA ASP A 116 17.87 15.80 8.39
C ASP A 116 16.52 16.55 8.33
N LEU A 117 15.72 16.28 7.30
CA LEU A 117 14.44 16.97 7.09
C LEU A 117 13.41 16.58 8.16
N PRO A 118 12.49 17.48 8.54
CA PRO A 118 11.35 17.14 9.39
C PRO A 118 10.51 16.01 8.81
N PHE A 119 10.11 15.05 9.65
CA PHE A 119 9.40 13.85 9.19
C PHE A 119 8.12 14.17 8.38
N TRP A 120 7.30 15.10 8.87
CA TRP A 120 6.03 15.47 8.22
C TRP A 120 6.17 16.41 7.03
N ASP A 121 7.33 17.04 6.84
CA ASP A 121 7.62 17.85 5.65
C ASP A 121 7.89 16.96 4.43
N GLY A 122 8.12 15.67 4.67
CA GLY A 122 8.41 14.68 3.63
C GLY A 122 9.89 14.64 3.27
N GLU A 123 10.16 13.85 2.25
CA GLU A 123 11.47 13.59 1.68
C GLU A 123 11.45 14.02 0.20
N VAL A 124 12.45 13.67 -0.59
CA VAL A 124 12.53 14.02 -2.01
C VAL A 124 11.94 12.93 -2.92
N ASP A 125 11.91 11.68 -2.47
CA ASP A 125 11.36 10.52 -3.15
C ASP A 125 9.83 10.53 -3.14
N ALA A 126 9.25 10.44 -4.34
CA ALA A 126 7.82 10.34 -4.53
C ALA A 126 7.19 9.18 -3.73
N CYS A 127 7.85 8.02 -3.65
CA CYS A 127 7.38 6.87 -2.88
C CYS A 127 7.31 7.20 -1.38
N ILE A 128 8.37 7.80 -0.82
CA ILE A 128 8.43 8.14 0.61
C ILE A 128 7.36 9.18 0.93
N ASN A 129 7.27 10.24 0.12
CA ASN A 129 6.23 11.26 0.23
C ASN A 129 4.82 10.67 0.20
N ALA A 130 4.57 9.66 -0.62
CA ALA A 130 3.26 9.02 -0.68
C ALA A 130 2.90 8.30 0.62
N PHE A 131 3.87 7.60 1.22
CA PHE A 131 3.67 6.92 2.50
C PHE A 131 3.47 7.93 3.63
N THR A 132 4.26 8.99 3.64
CA THR A 132 4.20 10.07 4.65
C THR A 132 2.90 10.84 4.56
N LEU A 133 2.42 11.16 3.36
CA LEU A 133 1.11 11.78 3.13
C LEU A 133 -0.02 10.95 3.75
N ALA A 134 -0.10 9.66 3.40
CA ALA A 134 -1.14 8.77 3.91
C ALA A 134 -1.03 8.53 5.43
N ASN A 135 0.19 8.38 5.96
CA ASN A 135 0.41 8.24 7.39
C ASN A 135 0.04 9.51 8.17
N GLY A 136 0.42 10.68 7.66
CA GLY A 136 0.12 11.96 8.28
C GLY A 136 -1.37 12.26 8.27
N ALA A 137 -2.05 12.05 7.14
CA ALA A 137 -3.50 12.18 7.04
C ALA A 137 -4.24 11.22 7.99
N TRP A 138 -3.74 9.99 8.16
CA TRP A 138 -4.30 9.02 9.12
C TRP A 138 -4.12 9.46 10.58
N LEU A 139 -2.99 10.06 10.92
CA LEU A 139 -2.67 10.51 12.29
C LEU A 139 -3.11 11.95 12.59
N GLY A 140 -3.62 12.68 11.59
CA GLY A 140 -3.99 14.09 11.72
C GLY A 140 -2.80 15.06 11.78
N ALA A 141 -1.66 14.69 11.20
CA ALA A 141 -0.49 15.56 11.10
C ALA A 141 -0.63 16.58 9.96
N GLU A 142 0.05 17.72 10.07
CA GLU A 142 0.13 18.71 9.00
C GLU A 142 1.06 18.25 7.88
N VAL A 143 0.46 17.83 6.76
CA VAL A 143 1.17 17.31 5.56
C VAL A 143 0.83 18.11 4.30
N THR A 144 0.41 19.36 4.46
CA THR A 144 0.01 20.24 3.34
C THR A 144 1.16 20.47 2.37
N GLY A 145 2.41 20.59 2.86
CA GLY A 145 3.59 20.70 2.00
C GLY A 145 3.76 19.50 1.05
N ILE A 146 3.43 18.28 1.49
CA ILE A 146 3.50 17.09 0.64
C ILE A 146 2.39 17.07 -0.42
N ARG A 147 1.19 17.57 -0.08
CA ARG A 147 0.09 17.72 -1.07
C ARG A 147 0.52 18.66 -2.20
N ASP A 148 1.07 19.81 -1.83
CA ASP A 148 1.58 20.79 -2.80
C ASP A 148 2.74 20.21 -3.61
N TRP A 149 3.64 19.46 -2.95
CA TRP A 149 4.76 18.78 -3.61
C TRP A 149 4.29 17.88 -4.75
N PHE A 150 3.27 17.04 -4.53
CA PHE A 150 2.76 16.15 -5.58
C PHE A 150 2.18 16.91 -6.78
N VAL A 151 1.49 18.02 -6.54
CA VAL A 151 0.95 18.87 -7.62
C VAL A 151 2.08 19.53 -8.42
N THR A 152 3.11 20.05 -7.73
CA THR A 152 4.22 20.75 -8.36
C THR A 152 5.18 19.83 -9.11
N HIS A 153 5.45 18.63 -8.57
CA HIS A 153 6.48 17.70 -9.09
C HIS A 153 5.92 16.64 -10.03
N ARG A 154 4.67 16.78 -10.48
CA ARG A 154 4.08 15.91 -11.50
C ARG A 154 4.85 16.05 -12.82
N LEU A 155 5.29 14.93 -13.38
CA LEU A 155 6.04 14.91 -14.64
C LEU A 155 5.11 15.13 -15.86
N PRO A 156 5.64 15.50 -17.03
CA PRO A 156 4.82 15.79 -18.22
C PRO A 156 3.98 14.61 -18.72
N ASP A 157 4.38 13.37 -18.41
CA ASP A 157 3.62 12.15 -18.71
C ASP A 157 2.61 11.78 -17.62
N GLY A 158 2.39 12.66 -16.64
CA GLY A 158 1.29 12.60 -15.67
C GLY A 158 1.61 11.95 -14.32
N GLY A 159 2.67 11.15 -14.23
CA GLY A 159 3.06 10.44 -13.01
C GLY A 159 4.24 11.07 -12.25
N TRP A 160 4.98 10.21 -11.54
CA TRP A 160 6.18 10.58 -10.79
C TRP A 160 7.30 9.56 -10.95
N ASN A 161 8.50 9.95 -10.58
CA ASN A 161 9.69 9.09 -10.48
C ASN A 161 10.49 9.50 -9.24
N CYS A 162 10.99 8.54 -8.46
CA CYS A 162 11.89 8.82 -7.33
C CYS A 162 13.23 9.39 -7.82
N GLU A 163 13.72 8.91 -8.98
CA GLU A 163 14.99 9.37 -9.58
C GLU A 163 14.87 10.75 -10.28
N TRP A 164 13.82 11.52 -10.00
CA TRP A 164 13.62 12.84 -10.63
C TRP A 164 14.72 13.84 -10.24
N VAL A 165 15.25 13.73 -9.01
CA VAL A 165 16.39 14.52 -8.54
C VAL A 165 17.67 14.21 -9.29
N GLU A 166 17.81 12.98 -9.77
CA GLU A 166 18.90 12.54 -10.64
C GLU A 166 18.63 12.86 -12.12
N GLY A 167 17.59 13.64 -12.41
CA GLY A 167 17.26 14.14 -13.74
C GLY A 167 16.29 13.27 -14.53
N SER A 168 15.63 12.28 -13.92
CA SER A 168 14.61 11.51 -14.61
C SER A 168 13.43 12.39 -15.02
N THR A 169 13.14 12.40 -16.32
CA THR A 169 12.03 13.17 -16.93
C THR A 169 10.84 12.28 -17.31
N ARG A 170 10.89 11.00 -16.92
CA ARG A 170 9.88 10.00 -17.24
C ARG A 170 9.37 9.36 -15.96
N SER A 171 8.06 9.27 -15.84
CA SER A 171 7.44 8.60 -14.70
C SER A 171 7.80 7.11 -14.68
N SER A 172 7.80 6.51 -13.49
CA SER A 172 8.05 5.08 -13.29
C SER A 172 6.79 4.39 -12.75
N PHE A 173 6.63 3.09 -13.03
CA PHE A 173 5.51 2.30 -12.50
C PHE A 173 5.47 2.30 -10.97
N HIS A 174 6.62 2.10 -10.32
CA HIS A 174 6.72 2.06 -8.86
C HIS A 174 6.33 3.39 -8.23
N SER A 175 7.00 4.48 -8.62
CA SER A 175 6.77 5.78 -8.00
C SER A 175 5.35 6.25 -8.27
N THR A 176 4.87 6.10 -9.50
CA THR A 176 3.50 6.50 -9.86
C THR A 176 2.46 5.70 -9.06
N LEU A 177 2.59 4.37 -8.95
CA LEU A 177 1.65 3.56 -8.18
C LEU A 177 1.65 3.91 -6.69
N ASN A 178 2.83 4.07 -6.07
CA ASN A 178 2.90 4.44 -4.65
C ASN A 178 2.27 5.82 -4.43
N SER A 179 2.54 6.81 -5.29
CA SER A 179 1.95 8.15 -5.25
C SER A 179 0.42 8.11 -5.30
N VAL A 180 -0.18 7.43 -6.28
CA VAL A 180 -1.65 7.42 -6.41
C VAL A 180 -2.34 6.70 -5.25
N ILE A 181 -1.70 5.66 -4.68
CA ILE A 181 -2.20 5.00 -3.46
C ILE A 181 -2.18 5.95 -2.27
N GLY A 182 -1.08 6.70 -2.08
CA GLY A 182 -0.95 7.66 -0.98
C GLY A 182 -1.95 8.81 -1.10
N ILE A 183 -2.10 9.36 -2.31
CA ILE A 183 -3.05 10.44 -2.60
C ILE A 183 -4.50 9.98 -2.36
N LEU A 184 -4.88 8.79 -2.83
CA LEU A 184 -6.24 8.27 -2.61
C LEU A 184 -6.56 8.05 -1.12
N ASP A 185 -5.57 7.64 -0.31
CA ASP A 185 -5.77 7.51 1.14
C ASP A 185 -5.98 8.88 1.81
N ASP A 186 -5.25 9.92 1.38
CA ASP A 186 -5.47 11.30 1.83
C ASP A 186 -6.87 11.82 1.45
N GLU A 187 -7.25 11.69 0.17
CA GLU A 187 -8.55 12.16 -0.35
C GLU A 187 -9.72 11.56 0.44
N ARG A 188 -9.66 10.27 0.76
CA ARG A 188 -10.70 9.58 1.55
C ARG A 188 -10.85 10.11 2.97
N ARG A 189 -9.80 10.70 3.53
CA ARG A 189 -9.78 11.21 4.91
C ARG A 189 -10.10 12.69 4.99
N THR A 190 -9.63 13.46 4.01
CA THR A 190 -9.71 14.92 4.02
C THR A 190 -10.84 15.48 3.15
N GLY A 191 -11.41 14.63 2.28
CA GLY A 191 -12.33 15.06 1.22
C GLY A 191 -11.61 15.46 -0.08
N GLY A 192 -10.27 15.49 -0.07
CA GLY A 192 -9.44 15.79 -1.24
C GLY A 192 -9.43 17.27 -1.64
N ALA A 193 -8.37 17.66 -2.35
CA ALA A 193 -8.27 18.96 -3.01
C ALA A 193 -8.36 18.75 -4.54
N PRO A 194 -9.08 19.61 -5.29
CA PRO A 194 -9.26 19.42 -6.74
C PRO A 194 -7.94 19.24 -7.51
N ALA A 195 -6.92 20.04 -7.19
CA ALA A 195 -5.62 19.94 -7.87
C ALA A 195 -4.89 18.61 -7.60
N LEU A 196 -5.02 18.07 -6.38
CA LEU A 196 -4.40 16.80 -6.01
C LEU A 196 -5.17 15.62 -6.63
N HIS A 197 -6.49 15.73 -6.70
CA HIS A 197 -7.34 14.80 -7.43
C HIS A 197 -7.00 14.75 -8.91
N ASP A 198 -6.86 15.92 -9.56
CA ASP A 198 -6.43 16.01 -10.96
C ASP A 198 -5.02 15.42 -11.16
N ALA A 199 -4.13 15.58 -10.19
CA ALA A 199 -2.81 14.95 -10.21
C ALA A 199 -2.90 13.42 -10.16
N ARG A 200 -3.72 12.87 -9.25
CA ARG A 200 -3.97 11.42 -9.17
C ARG A 200 -4.56 10.88 -10.47
N ARG A 201 -5.59 11.53 -11.04
CA ARG A 201 -6.24 11.09 -12.27
C ARG A 201 -5.29 11.07 -13.47
N ALA A 202 -4.40 12.04 -13.60
CA ALA A 202 -3.39 12.06 -14.65
C ALA A 202 -2.35 10.92 -14.49
N ALA A 203 -1.96 10.62 -13.26
CA ALA A 203 -1.04 9.52 -12.95
C ALA A 203 -1.69 8.14 -13.13
N GLU A 204 -2.99 8.03 -12.85
CA GLU A 204 -3.77 6.84 -13.18
C GLU A 204 -3.84 6.63 -14.70
N GLU A 205 -4.04 7.70 -15.48
CA GLU A 205 -4.01 7.63 -16.95
C GLU A 205 -2.65 7.14 -17.47
N TYR A 206 -1.53 7.60 -16.89
CA TYR A 206 -0.20 7.06 -17.19
C TYR A 206 -0.15 5.53 -17.04
N LEU A 207 -0.74 4.97 -15.99
CA LEU A 207 -0.77 3.51 -15.76
C LEU A 207 -1.75 2.81 -16.72
N LEU A 208 -2.89 3.43 -17.03
CA LEU A 208 -3.93 2.88 -17.91
C LEU A 208 -3.50 2.83 -19.38
N GLU A 209 -2.79 3.85 -19.89
CA GLU A 209 -2.18 3.83 -21.23
C GLU A 209 -1.26 2.60 -21.42
N ARG A 210 -0.66 2.15 -20.32
CA ARG A 210 0.23 0.99 -20.25
C ARG A 210 -0.51 -0.32 -19.96
N ARG A 211 -1.84 -0.27 -19.82
CA ARG A 211 -2.71 -1.38 -19.40
C ARG A 211 -2.17 -2.10 -18.15
N LEU A 212 -1.48 -1.36 -17.28
CA LEU A 212 -0.76 -1.85 -16.09
C LEU A 212 0.37 -2.87 -16.32
N LEU A 213 0.65 -3.26 -17.56
CA LEU A 213 1.56 -4.37 -17.86
C LEU A 213 2.69 -3.98 -18.80
N TYR A 214 2.45 -3.04 -19.72
CA TYR A 214 3.30 -2.87 -20.90
C TYR A 214 4.09 -1.57 -20.87
N ARG A 215 5.34 -1.61 -21.34
CA ARG A 215 6.09 -0.40 -21.65
C ARG A 215 5.54 0.23 -22.93
N LEU A 216 5.25 1.54 -22.92
CA LEU A 216 4.77 2.21 -24.13
C LEU A 216 5.77 2.17 -25.29
N SER A 217 7.07 2.25 -25.01
CA SER A 217 8.10 2.35 -26.03
C SER A 217 8.34 1.05 -26.80
N THR A 218 8.20 -0.10 -26.14
CA THR A 218 8.50 -1.42 -26.74
C THR A 218 7.28 -2.31 -26.89
N GLY A 219 6.19 -2.05 -26.16
CA GLY A 219 5.03 -2.93 -26.07
C GLY A 219 5.27 -4.20 -25.25
N GLU A 220 6.46 -4.37 -24.69
CA GLU A 220 6.82 -5.54 -23.87
C GLU A 220 6.25 -5.42 -22.46
N GLU A 221 5.95 -6.56 -21.85
CA GLU A 221 5.58 -6.65 -20.44
C GLU A 221 6.76 -6.23 -19.55
N HIS A 222 6.48 -5.45 -18.51
CA HIS A 222 7.49 -5.11 -17.53
C HIS A 222 7.71 -6.29 -16.55
N PRO A 223 8.92 -6.47 -15.99
CA PRO A 223 9.24 -7.65 -15.18
C PRO A 223 8.38 -7.80 -13.93
N TRP A 224 7.83 -6.70 -13.41
CA TRP A 224 6.98 -6.70 -12.22
C TRP A 224 5.50 -7.05 -12.49
N ALA A 225 5.12 -7.35 -13.73
CA ALA A 225 3.70 -7.57 -14.10
C ALA A 225 3.08 -8.67 -13.24
N ASP A 226 3.85 -9.75 -13.07
CA ASP A 226 3.41 -10.98 -12.39
C ASP A 226 4.00 -11.10 -10.98
N HIS A 227 4.51 -10.00 -10.41
CA HIS A 227 5.10 -10.04 -9.09
C HIS A 227 4.04 -10.27 -8.00
N LEU A 228 3.97 -11.51 -7.51
CA LEU A 228 3.17 -11.89 -6.37
C LEU A 228 4.04 -11.87 -5.10
N GLY A 229 4.00 -10.76 -4.40
CA GLY A 229 4.81 -10.48 -3.21
C GLY A 229 4.00 -9.71 -2.16
N TYR A 230 3.81 -10.26 -0.97
CA TYR A 230 3.24 -9.54 0.17
C TYR A 230 4.15 -9.67 1.42
N PRO A 231 4.30 -8.62 2.26
CA PRO A 231 3.81 -7.24 2.11
C PRO A 231 4.25 -6.53 0.83
N PHE A 232 3.37 -5.72 0.24
CA PHE A 232 3.66 -5.06 -1.05
C PHE A 232 4.82 -4.05 -0.96
N ARG A 233 4.95 -3.33 0.18
CA ARG A 233 5.95 -2.27 0.38
C ARG A 233 5.95 -1.27 -0.79
N TRP A 234 7.11 -0.93 -1.35
CA TRP A 234 7.21 -0.08 -2.53
C TRP A 234 7.04 -0.83 -3.86
N ARG A 235 7.00 -2.18 -3.84
CA ARG A 235 7.03 -2.98 -5.06
C ARG A 235 5.73 -2.85 -5.86
N TYR A 236 5.88 -2.74 -7.16
CA TYR A 236 4.80 -2.76 -8.13
C TYR A 236 4.39 -4.20 -8.37
N SER A 237 3.10 -4.41 -8.59
CA SER A 237 2.55 -5.59 -9.25
C SER A 237 1.24 -5.21 -9.93
N ALA A 238 0.85 -5.94 -10.97
CA ALA A 238 -0.44 -5.75 -11.61
C ALA A 238 -1.59 -5.94 -10.59
N LEU A 239 -1.47 -6.93 -9.69
CA LEU A 239 -2.44 -7.16 -8.63
C LEU A 239 -2.61 -5.94 -7.70
N ARG A 240 -1.51 -5.33 -7.25
CA ARG A 240 -1.55 -4.14 -6.40
C ARG A 240 -2.12 -2.93 -7.15
N ALA A 241 -1.77 -2.77 -8.42
CA ALA A 241 -2.30 -1.71 -9.26
C ALA A 241 -3.81 -1.86 -9.49
N LEU A 242 -4.28 -3.06 -9.83
CA LEU A 242 -5.71 -3.37 -9.95
C LEU A 242 -6.47 -3.09 -8.66
N ASP A 243 -5.86 -3.42 -7.52
CA ASP A 243 -6.43 -3.13 -6.21
C ASP A 243 -6.59 -1.62 -5.94
N HIS A 244 -5.61 -0.82 -6.37
CA HIS A 244 -5.74 0.64 -6.39
C HIS A 244 -6.88 1.09 -7.30
N PHE A 245 -6.98 0.58 -8.52
CA PHE A 245 -8.05 0.97 -9.44
C PHE A 245 -9.45 0.59 -8.94
N ARG A 246 -9.61 -0.58 -8.30
CA ARG A 246 -10.82 -0.95 -7.57
C ARG A 246 -11.16 0.08 -6.50
N ALA A 247 -10.16 0.48 -5.71
CA ALA A 247 -10.32 1.44 -4.64
C ALA A 247 -10.70 2.84 -5.18
N ALA A 248 -10.02 3.30 -6.22
CA ALA A 248 -10.26 4.58 -6.87
C ALA A 248 -11.64 4.62 -7.53
N SER A 249 -12.03 3.59 -8.27
CA SER A 249 -13.35 3.57 -8.95
C SER A 249 -14.50 3.62 -7.94
N ARG A 250 -14.38 2.90 -6.81
CA ARG A 250 -15.37 2.97 -5.72
C ARG A 250 -15.42 4.33 -5.04
N HIS A 251 -14.27 5.01 -4.93
CA HIS A 251 -14.20 6.34 -4.34
C HIS A 251 -14.81 7.40 -5.28
N ASP A 252 -14.48 7.32 -6.57
CA ASP A 252 -14.89 8.29 -7.59
C ASP A 252 -16.29 7.99 -8.16
N GLY A 253 -16.89 6.84 -7.81
CA GLY A 253 -18.19 6.42 -8.33
C GLY A 253 -18.17 6.02 -9.80
N THR A 254 -17.04 5.49 -10.30
CA THR A 254 -16.86 5.08 -11.70
C THR A 254 -16.86 3.57 -11.87
N ALA A 255 -17.28 3.12 -13.06
CA ALA A 255 -17.15 1.74 -13.48
C ALA A 255 -15.65 1.35 -13.67
N PRO A 256 -15.30 0.06 -13.63
CA PRO A 256 -13.96 -0.40 -14.00
C PRO A 256 -13.57 0.08 -15.40
N ASP A 257 -12.33 0.54 -15.57
CA ASP A 257 -11.83 0.95 -16.88
C ASP A 257 -11.54 -0.28 -17.75
N PRO A 258 -12.06 -0.38 -18.98
CA PRO A 258 -11.89 -1.55 -19.84
C PRO A 258 -10.43 -1.86 -20.18
N ARG A 259 -9.51 -0.90 -20.08
CA ARG A 259 -8.07 -1.10 -20.32
C ARG A 259 -7.39 -1.98 -19.26
N LEU A 260 -8.07 -2.26 -18.16
CA LEU A 260 -7.61 -3.16 -17.10
C LEU A 260 -7.77 -4.65 -17.46
N ALA A 261 -8.48 -4.98 -18.54
CA ALA A 261 -8.84 -6.36 -18.89
C ALA A 261 -7.62 -7.30 -18.97
N ASP A 262 -6.53 -6.88 -19.61
CA ASP A 262 -5.34 -7.73 -19.74
C ASP A 262 -4.69 -8.04 -18.38
N ALA A 263 -4.66 -7.06 -17.47
CA ALA A 263 -4.16 -7.24 -16.12
C ALA A 263 -5.08 -8.14 -15.28
N ILE A 264 -6.39 -8.06 -15.47
CA ILE A 264 -7.36 -8.96 -14.84
C ILE A 264 -7.14 -10.41 -15.30
N GLU A 265 -7.03 -10.64 -16.60
CA GLU A 265 -6.76 -11.97 -17.14
C GLU A 265 -5.42 -12.51 -16.66
N ARG A 266 -4.43 -11.63 -16.48
CA ARG A 266 -3.15 -12.01 -15.87
C ARG A 266 -3.32 -12.49 -14.42
N VAL A 267 -4.09 -11.78 -13.60
CA VAL A 267 -4.38 -12.21 -12.23
C VAL A 267 -5.12 -13.55 -12.23
N ARG A 268 -6.08 -13.78 -13.13
CA ARG A 268 -6.74 -15.09 -13.26
C ARG A 268 -5.75 -16.21 -13.62
N ALA A 269 -4.85 -15.95 -14.57
CA ALA A 269 -3.88 -16.93 -15.06
C ALA A 269 -2.83 -17.33 -14.02
N THR A 270 -2.65 -16.52 -12.97
CA THR A 270 -1.73 -16.79 -11.86
C THR A 270 -2.39 -17.48 -10.67
N ARG A 271 -3.66 -17.88 -10.78
CA ARG A 271 -4.34 -18.70 -9.78
C ARG A 271 -3.84 -20.14 -9.85
N ASP A 272 -3.40 -20.68 -8.72
CA ASP A 272 -2.94 -22.07 -8.62
C ASP A 272 -4.11 -23.07 -8.67
N PRO A 273 -3.86 -24.37 -9.00
CA PRO A 273 -4.90 -25.40 -9.06
C PRO A 273 -5.65 -25.66 -7.74
N ASP A 274 -5.08 -25.23 -6.62
CA ASP A 274 -5.72 -25.26 -5.30
C ASP A 274 -6.76 -24.14 -5.13
N GLY A 275 -6.78 -23.15 -6.03
CA GLY A 275 -7.70 -22.02 -6.01
C GLY A 275 -7.15 -20.76 -5.33
N THR A 276 -5.87 -20.75 -4.95
CA THR A 276 -5.20 -19.65 -4.24
C THR A 276 -4.14 -18.95 -5.10
N TRP A 277 -3.54 -17.88 -4.58
CA TRP A 277 -2.37 -17.23 -5.17
C TRP A 277 -1.19 -17.40 -4.23
N HIS A 278 -0.08 -17.93 -4.76
CA HIS A 278 1.08 -18.28 -3.96
C HIS A 278 2.05 -17.11 -3.84
N GLN A 279 2.71 -17.02 -2.69
CA GLN A 279 3.80 -16.08 -2.50
C GLN A 279 4.96 -16.45 -3.44
N ALA A 280 5.43 -15.52 -4.27
CA ALA A 280 6.62 -15.74 -5.10
C ALA A 280 7.80 -14.91 -4.61
N TYR A 281 7.55 -13.67 -4.15
CA TYR A 281 8.59 -12.69 -3.84
C TYR A 281 8.40 -12.07 -2.46
N PRO A 282 8.65 -12.82 -1.36
CA PRO A 282 8.65 -12.23 -0.03
C PRO A 282 9.67 -11.07 0.05
N PRO A 283 9.45 -10.06 0.90
CA PRO A 283 10.44 -9.02 1.13
C PRO A 283 11.75 -9.61 1.67
N GLN A 284 12.87 -9.04 1.25
CA GLN A 284 14.19 -9.35 1.80
C GLN A 284 14.56 -8.29 2.83
N GLY A 285 15.36 -8.64 3.84
CA GLY A 285 15.79 -7.73 4.90
C GLY A 285 15.06 -7.97 6.21
N ARG A 286 15.44 -7.21 7.25
CA ARG A 286 14.89 -7.40 8.60
C ARG A 286 13.42 -7.02 8.65
N GLU A 287 12.62 -7.86 9.31
CA GLU A 287 11.22 -7.62 9.63
C GLU A 287 11.00 -7.77 11.13
N TRP A 288 9.95 -7.12 11.65
CA TRP A 288 9.57 -7.32 13.06
C TRP A 288 9.13 -8.75 13.35
N PHE A 289 8.40 -9.34 12.40
CA PHE A 289 7.91 -10.71 12.37
C PHE A 289 7.38 -11.02 10.95
N PRO A 290 7.36 -12.29 10.51
CA PRO A 290 6.75 -12.66 9.24
C PRO A 290 5.24 -12.36 9.24
N VAL A 291 4.76 -11.64 8.22
CA VAL A 291 3.33 -11.29 8.07
C VAL A 291 2.60 -12.27 7.14
N ASP A 292 3.34 -12.91 6.25
CA ASP A 292 2.82 -13.85 5.27
C ASP A 292 3.75 -15.04 5.10
N VAL A 293 3.35 -15.98 4.26
CA VAL A 293 4.05 -17.25 4.04
C VAL A 293 5.34 -17.09 3.21
N PRO A 294 6.29 -18.04 3.31
CA PRO A 294 7.46 -18.12 2.43
C PRO A 294 7.09 -18.32 0.95
N ALA A 295 8.07 -18.17 0.07
CA ALA A 295 7.88 -18.39 -1.36
C ALA A 295 7.44 -19.84 -1.67
N GLY A 296 6.47 -19.99 -2.58
CA GLY A 296 5.88 -21.26 -3.02
C GLY A 296 4.66 -21.73 -2.21
N GLU A 297 4.27 -21.00 -1.16
CA GLU A 297 3.15 -21.37 -0.29
C GLU A 297 1.90 -20.51 -0.58
N PRO A 298 0.68 -21.04 -0.31
CA PRO A 298 -0.58 -20.31 -0.54
C PRO A 298 -0.69 -19.10 0.39
N SER A 299 -0.67 -17.89 -0.19
CA SER A 299 -0.73 -16.63 0.54
C SER A 299 -2.17 -16.21 0.76
N ARG A 300 -2.57 -16.04 2.03
CA ARG A 300 -3.89 -15.49 2.36
C ARG A 300 -4.04 -14.05 1.89
N TRP A 301 -2.99 -13.25 1.99
CA TRP A 301 -3.03 -11.85 1.59
C TRP A 301 -3.19 -11.72 0.07
N LEU A 302 -2.34 -12.38 -0.71
CA LEU A 302 -2.41 -12.32 -2.17
C LEU A 302 -3.73 -12.90 -2.70
N THR A 303 -4.18 -14.02 -2.12
CA THR A 303 -5.49 -14.60 -2.46
C THR A 303 -6.64 -13.63 -2.15
N PHE A 304 -6.60 -12.95 -1.00
CA PHE A 304 -7.59 -11.92 -0.66
C PHE A 304 -7.63 -10.76 -1.66
N PHE A 305 -6.46 -10.19 -2.00
CA PHE A 305 -6.38 -9.10 -2.98
C PHE A 305 -6.84 -9.56 -4.37
N ALA A 306 -6.47 -10.77 -4.80
CA ALA A 306 -6.88 -11.30 -6.09
C ALA A 306 -8.40 -11.51 -6.16
N LEU A 307 -8.98 -12.21 -5.18
CA LEU A 307 -10.42 -12.47 -5.15
C LEU A 307 -11.24 -11.17 -5.10
N ARG A 308 -10.83 -10.16 -4.32
CA ARG A 308 -11.62 -8.92 -4.21
C ARG A 308 -11.55 -8.04 -5.45
N VAL A 309 -10.45 -8.14 -6.21
CA VAL A 309 -10.29 -7.48 -7.51
C VAL A 309 -11.13 -8.21 -8.57
N LEU A 310 -11.01 -9.53 -8.66
CA LEU A 310 -11.77 -10.33 -9.63
C LEU A 310 -13.28 -10.20 -9.39
N ARG A 311 -13.71 -10.26 -8.13
CA ARG A 311 -15.11 -10.04 -7.76
C ARG A 311 -15.62 -8.66 -8.19
N TRP A 312 -14.84 -7.60 -7.94
CA TRP A 312 -15.21 -6.24 -8.36
C TRP A 312 -15.32 -6.11 -9.88
N TRP A 313 -14.43 -6.77 -10.63
CA TRP A 313 -14.46 -6.75 -12.08
C TRP A 313 -15.66 -7.52 -12.65
N ASP A 314 -15.98 -8.68 -12.08
CA ASP A 314 -17.05 -9.57 -12.58
C ASP A 314 -18.46 -9.09 -12.23
N GLU A 315 -18.59 -8.25 -11.21
CA GLU A 315 -19.87 -7.64 -10.80
C GLU A 315 -20.25 -6.39 -11.62
N ALA A 316 -19.32 -5.85 -12.42
CA ALA A 316 -19.52 -4.63 -13.21
C ALA A 316 -20.17 -4.89 -14.57
#